data_AF-A0A9J5W719-F1
#
_entry.id   AF-A0A9J5W719-F1
#
_cell.length_a   1.000
_cell.length_b   1.000
_cell.length_c   1.000
_cell.angle_alpha   90.00
_cell.angle_beta   90.00
_cell.angle_gamma   90.00
#
_symmetry.space_group_name_H-M   'P 1'
#
loop_
_entity.id
_entity.type
_entity.pdbx_description
1 polymer ?
#
loop_
_entity_poly.entity_id
_entity_poly.type
_entity_poly.pdbx_seq_one_letter_code
_entity_poly.pdbx_strand_id
1 'polypeptide(L)'
;MYLAATAFHYKKYHSYEEALQAGLDLVSIKTSEDLIECVSTTRDPYQYISKVVTLVADSPEVSPHQLPITQDASASAYQITSYFMLDFELAKYTNLIPAKDYMKSKAVNIWLYDHHNKKRR
;
A
#
# COMPACT_ATOMS: atom_id res chain seq x y z
N MET A 1 5.62 -6.71 8.22
CA MET A 1 4.23 -6.48 7.78
C MET A 1 3.68 -5.16 8.30
N TYR A 2 3.69 -4.92 9.61
CA TYR A 2 3.21 -3.66 10.18
C TYR A 2 3.97 -2.43 9.67
N LEU A 3 5.31 -2.46 9.62
CA LEU A 3 6.11 -1.34 9.09
C LEU A 3 5.74 -0.98 7.64
N ALA A 4 5.64 -1.98 6.77
CA ALA A 4 5.20 -1.76 5.39
C ALA A 4 3.76 -1.22 5.33
N ALA A 5 2.85 -1.76 6.14
CA ALA A 5 1.47 -1.26 6.21
C ALA A 5 1.41 0.20 6.68
N THR A 6 2.22 0.59 7.67
CA THR A 6 2.34 1.98 8.13
C THR A 6 2.90 2.87 7.02
N ALA A 7 3.94 2.43 6.31
CA ALA A 7 4.48 3.15 5.18
C ALA A 7 3.40 3.41 4.10
N PHE A 8 2.56 2.43 3.76
CA PHE A 8 1.49 2.62 2.77
C PHE A 8 0.44 3.68 3.15
N HIS A 9 0.27 3.99 4.44
CA HIS A 9 -0.55 5.11 4.90
C HIS A 9 0.18 6.47 4.83
N TYR A 10 1.52 6.47 4.83
CA TYR A 10 2.34 7.64 4.52
C TYR A 10 2.21 8.04 3.04
N LYS A 11 2.52 7.12 2.13
CA LYS A 11 2.44 7.33 0.66
C LYS A 11 2.25 6.01 -0.10
N LYS A 12 1.95 6.10 -1.40
CA LYS A 12 1.89 4.91 -2.27
C LYS A 12 3.29 4.43 -2.65
N TYR A 13 3.46 3.11 -2.70
CA TYR A 13 4.69 2.43 -3.15
C TYR A 13 4.38 1.42 -4.25
N HIS A 14 5.39 1.05 -5.04
CA HIS A 14 5.21 0.14 -6.18
C HIS A 14 5.51 -1.32 -5.84
N SER A 15 6.25 -1.56 -4.75
CA SER A 15 6.54 -2.89 -4.23
C SER A 15 6.47 -2.90 -2.71
N TYR A 16 6.31 -4.09 -2.16
CA TYR A 16 6.33 -4.31 -0.72
C TYR A 16 7.73 -4.10 -0.11
N GLU A 17 8.79 -4.41 -0.85
CA GLU A 17 10.19 -4.17 -0.45
C GLU A 17 10.45 -2.68 -0.26
N GLU A 18 9.99 -1.84 -1.19
CA GLU A 18 10.14 -0.38 -1.14
C GLU A 18 9.41 0.20 0.08
N ALA A 19 8.18 -0.26 0.32
CA ALA A 19 7.39 0.15 1.48
C ALA A 19 8.01 -0.32 2.80
N LEU A 20 8.57 -1.54 2.85
CA LEU A 20 9.25 -2.05 4.03
C LEU A 20 10.49 -1.22 4.36
N GLN A 21 11.31 -0.89 3.34
CA GLN A 21 12.50 -0.08 3.53
C GLN A 21 12.16 1.29 4.09
N ALA A 22 11.16 1.98 3.51
CA ALA A 22 10.68 3.24 4.05
C ALA A 22 10.05 3.11 5.45
N GLY A 23 9.45 1.94 5.75
CA GLY A 23 8.92 1.63 7.07
C GLY A 23 10.01 1.45 8.13
N LEU A 24 11.21 1.02 7.77
CA LEU A 24 12.34 0.93 8.71
C LEU A 24 12.82 2.32 9.14
N ASP A 25 12.74 3.31 8.24
CA ASP A 25 13.08 4.69 8.56
C ASP A 25 12.11 5.30 9.60
N LEU A 26 10.90 4.74 9.78
CA LEU A 26 9.96 5.15 10.84
C LEU A 26 10.52 4.93 12.25
N VAL A 27 11.43 3.98 12.43
CA VAL A 27 12.11 3.72 13.71
C VAL A 27 12.98 4.91 14.14
N SER A 28 13.27 5.84 13.21
CA SER A 28 13.99 7.08 13.51
C SER A 28 13.12 8.18 14.13
N ILE A 29 11.79 8.05 14.10
CA ILE A 29 10.86 8.99 14.73
C ILE A 29 10.98 8.83 16.24
N LYS A 30 11.56 9.83 16.92
CA LYS A 30 11.78 9.79 18.37
C LYS A 30 10.93 10.80 19.13
N THR A 31 10.51 11.87 18.46
CA THR A 31 9.79 12.98 19.08
C THR A 31 8.41 13.18 18.47
N SER A 32 7.55 13.86 19.22
CA SER A 32 6.23 14.29 18.75
C SER A 32 6.34 15.25 17.56
N GLU A 33 7.38 16.07 17.53
CA GLU A 33 7.67 17.06 16.50
C GLU A 33 7.98 16.38 15.16
N ASP A 34 8.86 15.36 15.18
CA ASP A 34 9.17 14.54 14.00
C ASP A 34 7.90 13.90 13.41
N LEU A 35 7.01 13.43 14.29
CA LEU A 35 5.75 12.83 13.90
C LEU A 35 4.82 13.87 13.25
N ILE A 36 4.68 15.06 13.85
CA ILE A 36 3.83 16.14 13.32
C ILE A 36 4.32 16.58 11.93
N GLU A 37 5.62 16.69 11.73
CA GLU A 37 6.21 17.03 10.44
C GLU A 37 5.84 15.97 9.38
N CYS A 38 6.04 14.69 9.67
CA CYS A 38 5.67 13.59 8.78
C CYS A 38 4.16 13.56 8.48
N VAL A 39 3.32 13.77 9.49
CA VAL A 39 1.87 13.74 9.39
C VAL A 39 1.34 14.79 8.42
N SER A 40 1.98 15.96 8.35
CA SER A 40 1.54 17.06 7.48
C SER A 40 1.53 16.71 5.99
N THR A 41 2.35 15.73 5.58
CA THR A 41 2.51 15.27 4.19
C THR A 41 1.94 13.87 3.94
N THR A 42 1.36 13.28 4.98
CA THR A 42 0.86 11.90 4.98
C THR A 42 -0.46 11.78 4.23
N ARG A 43 -0.63 10.70 3.48
CA ARG A 43 -1.88 10.40 2.76
C ARG A 43 -3.06 10.13 3.71
N ASP A 44 -2.87 9.28 4.72
CA ASP A 44 -3.90 8.88 5.68
C ASP A 44 -3.45 9.22 7.13
N PRO A 45 -3.50 10.50 7.55
CA PRO A 45 -2.86 11.01 8.77
C PRO A 45 -3.17 10.22 10.05
N TYR A 46 -4.44 9.99 10.35
CA TYR A 46 -4.85 9.35 11.60
C TYR A 46 -4.47 7.86 11.65
N GLN A 47 -4.59 7.16 10.52
CA GLN A 47 -4.22 5.73 10.43
C GLN A 47 -2.71 5.56 10.51
N TYR A 48 -1.96 6.51 9.94
CA TYR A 48 -0.52 6.56 10.06
C TYR A 48 -0.10 6.80 11.51
N ILE A 49 -0.63 7.84 12.18
CA ILE A 49 -0.34 8.15 13.60
C ILE A 49 -0.64 6.95 14.48
N SER A 50 -1.82 6.34 14.37
CA SER A 50 -2.21 5.23 15.25
C SER A 50 -1.22 4.06 15.15
N LYS A 51 -0.70 3.80 13.95
CA LYS A 51 0.28 2.73 13.73
C LYS A 51 1.67 3.12 14.17
N VAL A 52 2.13 4.34 13.87
CA VAL A 52 3.45 4.82 14.32
C VAL A 52 3.52 4.83 15.84
N VAL A 53 2.53 5.42 16.52
CA VAL A 53 2.47 5.45 17.98
C VAL A 53 2.51 4.03 18.55
N THR A 54 1.73 3.10 17.99
CA THR A 54 1.71 1.72 18.50
C THR A 54 2.99 0.93 18.20
N LEU A 55 3.73 1.25 17.13
CA LEU A 55 4.96 0.57 16.74
C LEU A 55 6.21 1.16 17.39
N VAL A 56 6.18 2.47 17.69
CA VAL A 56 7.30 3.22 18.29
C VAL A 56 7.16 3.31 19.80
N ALA A 57 5.93 3.39 20.33
CA ALA A 57 5.72 3.34 21.77
C ALA A 57 6.07 1.94 22.27
N ASP A 58 7.09 1.86 23.11
CA ASP A 58 7.47 0.64 23.84
C ASP A 58 6.48 0.38 25.00
N SER A 59 5.18 0.50 24.72
CA SER A 59 4.13 0.29 25.70
C SER A 59 3.73 -1.18 25.73
N PRO A 60 3.78 -1.84 26.90
CA PRO A 60 3.35 -3.23 27.03
C PRO A 60 1.82 -3.40 26.90
N GLU A 61 1.05 -2.31 26.94
CA GLU A 61 -0.42 -2.34 26.94
C GLU A 61 -1.03 -2.54 25.54
N VAL A 62 -0.32 -2.10 24.50
CA VAL A 62 -0.83 -2.14 23.12
C VAL A 62 0.10 -2.98 22.27
N SER A 63 -0.39 -4.15 21.88
CA SER A 63 0.36 -5.05 21.01
C SER A 63 0.23 -4.61 19.55
N PRO A 64 1.31 -4.64 18.75
CA PRO A 64 1.22 -4.45 17.30
C PRO A 64 0.21 -5.39 16.62
N HIS A 65 -0.09 -6.55 17.21
CA HIS A 65 -1.09 -7.50 16.71
C HIS A 65 -2.53 -6.98 16.75
N GLN A 66 -2.81 -5.94 17.53
CA GLN A 66 -4.11 -5.29 17.59
C GLN A 66 -4.30 -4.25 16.47
N LEU A 67 -3.23 -3.91 15.74
CA LEU A 67 -3.32 -2.97 14.62
C LEU A 67 -3.98 -3.62 13.40
N PRO A 68 -5.08 -3.04 12.89
CA PRO A 68 -5.66 -3.52 11.65
C PRO A 68 -4.73 -3.26 10.47
N ILE A 69 -4.59 -4.28 9.61
CA ILE A 69 -3.90 -4.18 8.33
C ILE A 69 -4.97 -4.18 7.24
N THR A 70 -5.05 -3.08 6.50
CA THR A 70 -5.99 -2.94 5.37
C THR A 70 -5.35 -3.49 4.09
N GLN A 71 -6.09 -4.33 3.37
CA GLN A 71 -5.70 -4.88 2.08
C GLN A 71 -6.82 -4.67 1.08
N ASP A 72 -6.72 -3.60 0.29
CA ASP A 72 -7.71 -3.28 -0.73
C ASP A 72 -7.32 -3.85 -2.09
N ALA A 73 -8.31 -4.35 -2.82
CA ALA A 73 -8.15 -4.68 -4.22
C ALA A 73 -8.07 -3.40 -5.05
N SER A 74 -7.00 -3.24 -5.85
CA SER A 74 -6.77 -2.06 -6.67
C SER A 74 -7.89 -1.73 -7.68
N ALA A 75 -8.58 -2.76 -8.18
CA ALA A 75 -9.64 -2.64 -9.18
C ALA A 75 -10.58 -3.86 -9.15
N SER A 76 -11.20 -4.15 -8.00
CA SER A 76 -11.96 -5.39 -7.76
C SER A 76 -12.99 -5.72 -8.86
N ALA A 77 -13.75 -4.73 -9.33
CA ALA A 77 -14.72 -4.93 -10.41
C ALA A 77 -14.06 -5.37 -11.72
N TYR A 78 -12.94 -4.74 -12.11
CA TYR A 78 -12.19 -5.12 -13.30
C TYR A 78 -11.50 -6.48 -13.14
N GLN A 79 -11.00 -6.81 -11.94
CA GLN A 79 -10.46 -8.14 -11.64
C GLN A 79 -11.53 -9.22 -11.86
N ILE A 80 -12.70 -9.07 -11.23
CA ILE A 80 -13.83 -10.00 -11.36
C ILE A 80 -14.29 -10.10 -12.83
N THR A 81 -14.43 -8.96 -13.51
CA THR A 81 -14.83 -8.92 -14.92
C THR A 81 -13.83 -9.64 -15.82
N SER A 82 -12.53 -9.37 -15.65
CA SER A 82 -11.49 -10.01 -16.43
C SER A 82 -11.44 -11.53 -16.24
N TYR A 83 -11.74 -12.00 -15.02
CA TYR A 83 -11.85 -13.41 -14.72
C TYR A 83 -13.04 -14.04 -15.45
N PHE A 84 -14.25 -13.47 -15.31
CA PHE A 84 -15.45 -14.03 -15.94
C PHE A 84 -15.40 -14.01 -17.47
N MET A 85 -14.74 -13.01 -18.06
CA MET A 85 -14.59 -12.88 -19.50
C MET A 85 -13.39 -13.63 -20.06
N LEU A 86 -12.54 -14.23 -19.20
CA LEU A 86 -11.23 -14.78 -19.58
C LEU A 86 -10.38 -13.76 -20.36
N ASP A 87 -10.47 -12.48 -19.99
CA ASP A 87 -9.72 -11.39 -20.61
C ASP A 87 -8.33 -11.29 -19.97
N PHE A 88 -7.38 -12.03 -20.55
CA PHE A 88 -5.99 -12.07 -20.10
C PHE A 88 -5.27 -10.73 -20.23
N GLU A 89 -5.68 -9.85 -21.15
CA GLU A 89 -5.08 -8.54 -21.30
C GLU A 89 -5.48 -7.66 -20.11
N LEU A 90 -6.78 -7.53 -19.86
CA LEU A 90 -7.31 -6.79 -18.71
C LEU A 90 -6.81 -7.37 -17.38
N ALA A 91 -6.74 -8.70 -17.25
CA ALA A 91 -6.25 -9.38 -16.05
C ALA A 91 -4.80 -9.03 -15.70
N LYS A 92 -3.94 -8.72 -16.69
CA LYS A 92 -2.56 -8.25 -16.46
C LYS A 92 -2.51 -6.83 -15.89
N TYR A 93 -3.46 -5.97 -16.26
CA TYR A 93 -3.52 -4.58 -15.78
C TYR A 93 -4.22 -4.41 -14.43
N THR A 94 -4.93 -5.44 -13.95
CA THR A 94 -5.66 -5.41 -12.68
C THR A 94 -4.92 -6.11 -11.54
N ASN A 95 -3.69 -6.58 -11.76
CA ASN A 95 -2.94 -7.42 -10.82
C ASN A 95 -3.60 -8.78 -10.52
N LEU A 96 -4.57 -9.23 -11.33
CA LEU A 96 -5.15 -10.57 -11.19
C LEU A 96 -4.14 -11.64 -11.64
N ILE A 97 -3.42 -11.37 -12.72
CA ILE A 97 -2.27 -12.18 -13.15
C ILE A 97 -1.01 -11.42 -12.75
N PRO A 98 -0.08 -12.03 -12.01
CA PRO A 98 1.18 -11.37 -11.66
C PRO A 98 1.93 -10.95 -12.92
N ALA A 99 2.31 -9.67 -13.00
CA ALA A 99 3.25 -9.20 -13.99
C ALA A 99 4.62 -9.85 -13.69
N LYS A 100 4.94 -10.95 -14.37
CA LYS A 100 6.21 -11.67 -14.22
C LYS A 100 7.33 -10.90 -14.91
N ASP A 101 8.10 -10.15 -14.13
CA ASP A 101 9.56 -10.23 -14.24
C ASP A 101 10.04 -11.09 -13.07
N TYR A 102 10.81 -12.13 -13.37
CA TYR A 102 11.04 -13.33 -12.56
C TYR A 102 11.62 -13.14 -11.14
N MET A 103 11.80 -11.91 -10.66
CA MET A 103 12.31 -11.63 -9.31
C MET A 103 11.56 -10.55 -8.53
N LYS A 104 10.63 -9.78 -9.12
CA LYS A 104 9.95 -8.69 -8.41
C LYS A 104 8.51 -8.53 -8.87
N SER A 105 7.56 -8.73 -7.94
CA SER A 105 6.17 -8.38 -8.17
C SER A 105 6.01 -6.87 -8.06
N LYS A 106 5.62 -6.23 -9.16
CA LYS A 106 5.29 -4.80 -9.19
C LYS A 106 3.79 -4.64 -9.36
N ALA A 107 3.18 -3.81 -8.53
CA ALA A 107 1.79 -3.46 -8.70
C ALA A 107 1.60 -2.63 -9.98
N VAL A 108 0.71 -3.07 -10.86
CA VAL A 108 0.27 -2.37 -12.07
C VAL A 108 -0.95 -1.53 -11.72
N ASN A 109 -1.02 -0.35 -12.33
CA ASN A 109 -2.15 0.54 -12.17
C ASN A 109 -3.12 0.41 -13.35
N ILE A 110 -4.38 0.07 -13.07
CA ILE A 110 -5.44 -0.11 -14.07
C ILE A 110 -5.65 1.13 -14.95
N TRP A 111 -5.34 2.33 -14.44
CA TRP A 111 -5.42 3.57 -15.22
C TRP A 111 -4.54 3.56 -16.47
N LEU A 112 -3.48 2.74 -16.51
CA LEU A 112 -2.66 2.53 -17.71
C LEU A 112 -3.46 1.86 -18.82
N TYR A 113 -4.28 0.85 -18.48
CA TYR A 113 -5.15 0.18 -19.44
C TYR A 113 -6.16 1.14 -20.05
N ASP A 114 -6.85 1.93 -19.21
CA ASP A 114 -7.86 2.89 -19.66
C ASP A 114 -7.24 3.96 -20.57
N HIS A 115 -6.03 4.43 -20.25
CA HIS A 115 -5.30 5.38 -21.06
C HIS A 115 -4.96 4.82 -22.44
N HIS A 116 -4.43 3.60 -22.51
CA HIS A 116 -4.07 2.94 -23.76
C HIS A 116 -5.29 2.64 -24.63
N ASN A 117 -6.42 2.27 -24.02
CA ASN A 117 -7.60 1.83 -24.75
C ASN A 117 -8.55 2.96 -25.15
N LYS A 118 -8.27 4.23 -24.79
CA LYS A 118 -9.07 5.43 -25.12
C LYS A 118 -10.59 5.28 -24.91
N LYS A 119 -11.05 4.32 -24.11
CA LYS A 119 -12.45 4.10 -23.80
C LYS A 119 -12.86 5.01 -22.64
N ARG A 120 -12.72 6.33 -22.83
CA ARG A 120 -13.55 7.26 -22.08
C ARG A 120 -14.93 7.22 -22.73
N ARG A 121 -15.92 6.76 -21.96
CA ARG A 121 -17.31 7.16 -22.22
C ARG A 121 -17.42 8.67 -22.14
#